data_AF-A0A1Q8QSE6-F1
#
_entry.id   AF-A0A1Q8QSE6-F1
#
_cell.length_a   1.000
_cell.length_b   1.000
_cell.length_c   1.000
_cell.angle_alpha   90.00
_cell.angle_beta   90.00
_cell.angle_gamma   90.00
#
_symmetry.space_group_name_H-M   'P 1'
#
loop_
_entity.id
_entity.type
_entity.pdbx_description
1 polymer ?
#
loop_
_entity_poly.entity_id
_entity_poly.type
_entity_poly.pdbx_seq_one_letter_code
_entity_poly.pdbx_strand_id
1 'polypeptide(L)'
;MKPEDWPDNWLPPAKPRPARRCRKDFRCFSLVENVATRENVKNNVEFMRPANRELGGGRREMAVDLRLTGLGMNQFLAFVQQVESPGRGIRIRQLVLQPSQKGGVDADLSVAVTVQSDKTR
;
A
#
# COMPACT_ATOMS: atom_id res chain seq x y z
N MET A 1 1.85 -18.76 33.11
CA MET A 1 0.38 -18.62 33.24
C MET A 1 -0.23 -19.31 32.03
N LYS A 2 -1.07 -20.32 32.24
CA LYS A 2 -1.67 -21.07 31.13
C LYS A 2 -2.89 -20.30 30.61
N PRO A 3 -3.32 -20.53 29.36
CA PRO A 3 -4.51 -19.87 28.79
C PRO A 3 -5.80 -20.11 29.59
N GLU A 4 -5.77 -21.11 30.48
CA GLU A 4 -6.87 -21.59 31.33
C GLU A 4 -7.10 -20.70 32.58
N ASP A 5 -6.15 -19.81 32.91
CA ASP A 5 -6.17 -18.97 34.12
C ASP A 5 -6.79 -17.57 33.92
N TRP A 6 -7.54 -17.35 32.84
CA TRP A 6 -7.93 -16.01 32.41
C TRP A 6 -9.41 -15.67 32.74
N PRO A 7 -9.72 -14.58 33.45
CA PRO A 7 -11.10 -14.12 33.66
C PRO A 7 -11.86 -13.81 32.36
N ASP A 8 -13.13 -14.24 32.31
CA ASP A 8 -14.09 -14.23 31.19
C ASP A 8 -14.37 -12.87 30.52
N ASN A 9 -13.80 -11.75 31.00
CA ASN A 9 -14.15 -10.39 30.54
C ASN A 9 -12.95 -9.56 30.04
N TRP A 10 -11.91 -10.22 29.54
CA TRP A 10 -10.78 -9.53 28.90
C TRP A 10 -10.70 -10.00 27.44
N LEU A 11 -10.63 -9.05 26.51
CA LEU A 11 -10.24 -9.34 25.14
C LEU A 11 -8.71 -9.25 25.06
N PRO A 12 -8.02 -10.20 24.42
CA PRO A 12 -6.57 -10.09 24.30
C PRO A 12 -6.26 -8.89 23.40
N PRO A 13 -5.13 -8.18 23.59
CA PRO A 13 -4.70 -7.20 22.60
C PRO A 13 -4.66 -7.90 21.25
N ALA A 14 -5.39 -7.35 20.26
CA ALA A 14 -5.52 -7.94 18.94
C ALA A 14 -4.12 -8.29 18.43
N LYS A 15 -3.82 -9.59 18.32
CA LYS A 15 -2.51 -10.06 17.85
C LYS A 15 -2.26 -9.34 16.52
N PRO A 16 -1.15 -8.60 16.36
CA PRO A 16 -0.85 -7.99 15.07
C PRO A 16 -0.86 -9.12 14.05
N ARG A 17 -1.78 -9.03 13.07
CA ARG A 17 -1.90 -10.06 12.04
C ARG A 17 -0.50 -10.24 11.45
N PRO A 18 0.05 -11.47 11.43
CA PRO A 18 1.33 -11.68 10.80
C PRO A 18 1.21 -11.18 9.37
N ALA A 19 2.05 -10.23 9.00
CA ALA A 19 2.06 -9.69 7.66
C ALA A 19 2.20 -10.89 6.71
N ARG A 20 1.16 -11.16 5.91
CA ARG A 20 1.20 -12.27 4.96
C ARG A 20 2.38 -11.98 4.05
N ARG A 21 3.43 -12.80 4.14
CA ARG A 21 4.61 -12.69 3.29
C ARG A 21 4.12 -12.61 1.86
N CYS A 22 4.33 -11.46 1.22
CA CYS A 22 4.04 -11.27 -0.18
C CYS A 22 4.73 -12.41 -0.94
N ARG A 23 3.93 -13.26 -1.61
CA ARG A 23 4.45 -14.34 -2.45
C ARG A 23 5.50 -13.74 -3.40
N LYS A 24 6.51 -14.54 -3.77
CA LYS A 24 7.65 -14.16 -4.62
C LYS A 24 7.28 -13.42 -5.92
N ASP A 25 6.01 -13.50 -6.35
CA ASP A 25 5.46 -12.84 -7.54
C ASP A 25 4.57 -11.62 -7.23
N PHE A 26 4.65 -11.06 -6.03
CA PHE A 26 3.85 -9.90 -5.64
C PHE A 26 4.28 -8.67 -6.44
N ARG A 27 3.45 -8.27 -7.40
CA ARG A 27 3.65 -7.05 -8.20
C ARG A 27 2.86 -5.92 -7.54
N CYS A 28 3.56 -5.00 -6.87
CA CYS A 28 2.95 -3.75 -6.37
C CYS A 28 2.10 -3.06 -7.45
N PHE A 29 2.61 -3.02 -8.68
CA PHE A 29 1.90 -2.45 -9.82
C PHE A 29 0.52 -3.06 -10.02
N SER A 30 0.41 -4.40 -10.07
CA SER A 30 -0.88 -5.07 -10.25
C SER A 30 -1.83 -4.88 -9.06
N LEU A 31 -1.31 -4.66 -7.85
CA LEU A 31 -2.16 -4.32 -6.71
C LEU A 31 -2.72 -2.90 -6.85
N VAL A 32 -1.85 -1.91 -7.09
CA VAL A 32 -2.25 -0.51 -7.26
C VAL A 32 -3.20 -0.37 -8.45
N GLU A 33 -2.92 -1.06 -9.56
CA GLU A 33 -3.79 -1.08 -10.74
C GLU A 33 -5.18 -1.68 -10.44
N ASN A 34 -5.23 -2.79 -9.70
CA ASN A 34 -6.50 -3.39 -9.30
C ASN A 34 -7.30 -2.47 -8.39
N VAL A 35 -6.65 -1.80 -7.43
CA VAL A 35 -7.29 -0.82 -6.55
C VAL A 35 -7.80 0.37 -7.38
N ALA A 36 -6.99 0.91 -8.30
CA ALA A 36 -7.38 1.99 -9.18
C ALA A 36 -8.57 1.62 -10.09
N THR A 37 -8.65 0.36 -10.52
CA THR A 37 -9.79 -0.16 -11.30
C THR A 37 -11.04 -0.30 -10.45
N ARG A 38 -10.92 -0.82 -9.22
CA ARG A 38 -12.04 -1.02 -8.29
C ARG A 38 -12.66 0.29 -7.81
N GLU A 39 -11.83 1.26 -7.46
CA GLU A 39 -12.27 2.56 -6.94
C GLU A 39 -12.62 3.56 -8.08
N ASN A 40 -12.70 3.09 -9.34
CA ASN A 40 -12.96 3.90 -10.54
C ASN A 40 -11.99 5.08 -10.75
N VAL A 41 -10.81 5.02 -10.12
CA VAL A 41 -9.80 6.07 -10.13
C VAL A 41 -9.00 6.06 -11.44
N LYS A 42 -9.08 4.99 -12.23
CA LYS A 42 -8.35 4.83 -13.51
C LYS A 42 -8.53 6.02 -14.46
N ASN A 43 -9.70 6.64 -14.49
CA ASN A 43 -9.96 7.83 -15.33
C ASN A 43 -9.23 9.09 -14.85
N ASN A 44 -8.82 9.11 -13.58
CA ASN A 44 -8.10 10.19 -12.94
C ASN A 44 -6.60 9.91 -12.85
N VAL A 45 -6.14 8.70 -13.21
CA VAL A 45 -4.71 8.36 -13.26
C VAL A 45 -4.08 9.04 -14.47
N GLU A 46 -3.26 10.04 -14.22
CA GLU A 46 -2.46 10.70 -15.27
C GLU A 46 -1.29 9.80 -15.69
N PHE A 47 -0.61 9.19 -14.71
CA PHE A 47 0.39 8.16 -14.98
C PHE A 47 0.52 7.17 -13.82
N MET A 48 1.00 5.97 -14.15
CA MET A 48 1.43 4.98 -13.17
C MET A 48 2.64 4.24 -13.71
N ARG A 49 3.74 4.23 -12.95
CA ARG A 49 4.99 3.57 -13.37
C ARG A 49 5.64 2.79 -12.22
N PRO A 50 6.19 1.60 -12.49
CA PRO A 50 6.98 0.89 -11.51
C PRO A 50 8.33 1.59 -11.31
N ALA A 51 8.65 1.93 -10.07
CA ALA A 51 9.91 2.53 -9.62
C ALA A 51 10.70 1.52 -8.76
N ASN A 52 10.85 0.28 -9.26
CA ASN A 52 11.53 -0.79 -8.53
C ASN A 52 13.00 -0.44 -8.26
N ARG A 53 13.47 -0.66 -7.03
CA ARG A 53 14.83 -0.37 -6.60
C ARG A 53 15.46 -1.57 -5.91
N GLU A 54 16.70 -1.88 -6.24
CA GLU A 54 17.49 -2.86 -5.48
C GLU A 54 18.15 -2.14 -4.30
N LEU A 55 17.89 -2.63 -3.08
CA LEU A 55 18.40 -2.03 -1.84
C LEU A 55 19.72 -2.66 -1.38
N GLY A 56 20.31 -3.56 -2.16
CA GLY A 56 21.50 -4.32 -1.79
C GLY A 56 21.21 -5.40 -0.72
N GLY A 57 22.15 -6.34 -0.53
CA GLY A 57 22.02 -7.40 0.48
C GLY A 57 20.87 -8.39 0.24
N GLY A 58 20.49 -8.61 -1.03
CA GLY A 58 19.37 -9.48 -1.40
C GLY A 58 17.97 -8.89 -1.17
N ARG A 59 17.87 -7.62 -0.75
CA ARG A 59 16.58 -6.95 -0.53
C ARG A 59 16.18 -6.18 -1.77
N ARG A 60 14.93 -6.36 -2.20
CA ARG A 60 14.33 -5.61 -3.31
C ARG A 60 13.21 -4.74 -2.77
N GLU A 61 13.24 -3.46 -3.12
CA GLU A 61 12.13 -2.55 -2.91
C GLU A 61 11.35 -2.46 -4.22
N MET A 62 10.06 -2.73 -4.17
CA MET A 62 9.18 -2.49 -5.31
C MET A 62 8.39 -1.22 -5.00
N ALA A 63 8.69 -0.15 -5.71
CA ALA A 63 7.91 1.07 -5.64
C ALA A 63 7.07 1.26 -6.89
N VAL A 64 5.98 1.99 -6.76
CA VAL A 64 5.10 2.41 -7.86
C VAL A 64 4.81 3.87 -7.64
N ASP A 65 5.21 4.68 -8.61
CA ASP A 65 4.83 6.08 -8.66
C ASP A 65 3.52 6.17 -9.43
N LEU A 66 2.57 6.93 -8.89
CA LEU A 66 1.32 7.24 -9.54
C LEU A 66 0.99 8.72 -9.38
N ARG A 67 0.34 9.28 -10.39
CA ARG A 67 -0.20 10.62 -10.37
C ARG A 67 -1.67 10.58 -10.69
N LEU A 68 -2.45 11.18 -9.81
CA LEU A 68 -3.90 11.30 -9.91
C LEU A 68 -4.22 12.77 -10.13
N THR A 69 -5.18 13.07 -11.00
CA THR A 69 -5.63 14.45 -11.25
C THR A 69 -7.14 14.57 -11.21
N GLY A 70 -7.64 15.70 -10.70
CA GLY A 70 -9.08 15.96 -10.63
C GLY A 70 -9.85 14.99 -9.72
N LEU A 71 -9.18 14.42 -8.70
CA LEU A 71 -9.80 13.43 -7.83
C LEU A 71 -10.53 14.09 -6.66
N GLY A 72 -11.74 13.64 -6.34
CA GLY A 72 -12.43 14.11 -5.13
C GLY A 72 -11.71 13.65 -3.86
N MET A 73 -11.63 14.50 -2.82
CA MET A 73 -10.94 14.18 -1.56
C MET A 73 -11.41 12.86 -0.93
N ASN A 74 -12.71 12.57 -0.97
CA ASN A 74 -13.26 11.32 -0.45
C ASN A 74 -12.80 10.09 -1.25
N GLN A 75 -12.71 10.19 -2.57
CA GLN A 75 -12.20 9.11 -3.43
C GLN A 75 -10.70 8.92 -3.22
N PHE A 76 -9.96 10.01 -3.03
CA PHE A 76 -8.54 9.99 -2.70
C PHE A 76 -8.29 9.23 -1.38
N LEU A 77 -9.03 9.59 -0.32
CA LEU A 77 -8.92 8.93 0.98
C LEU A 77 -9.26 7.44 0.90
N ALA A 78 -10.34 7.08 0.19
CA ALA A 78 -10.71 5.68 -0.02
C ALA A 78 -9.62 4.91 -0.75
N PHE A 79 -9.05 5.49 -1.81
CA PHE A 79 -7.95 4.90 -2.57
C PHE A 79 -6.72 4.65 -1.69
N VAL A 80 -6.29 5.65 -0.92
CA VAL A 80 -5.13 5.56 -0.01
C VAL A 80 -5.35 4.48 1.04
N GLN A 81 -6.53 4.43 1.67
CA GLN A 81 -6.85 3.41 2.67
C GLN A 81 -6.81 1.99 2.12
N GLN A 82 -7.19 1.80 0.85
CA GLN A 82 -7.16 0.49 0.20
C GLN A 82 -5.74 0.12 -0.28
N VAL A 83 -4.95 1.11 -0.71
CA VAL A 83 -3.57 0.89 -1.16
C VAL A 83 -2.64 0.62 0.02
N GLU A 84 -2.85 1.31 1.14
CA GLU A 84 -2.08 1.12 2.35
C GLU A 84 -2.50 -0.19 3.03
N SER A 85 -1.63 -1.20 2.95
CA SER A 85 -1.87 -2.49 3.57
C SER A 85 -0.68 -2.85 4.48
N PRO A 86 -0.76 -2.48 5.77
CA PRO A 86 0.29 -2.79 6.74
C PRO A 86 0.57 -4.29 6.83
N GLY A 87 -0.49 -5.10 6.70
CA GLY A 87 -0.40 -6.56 6.69
C GLY A 87 0.28 -7.16 5.45
N ARG A 88 0.65 -6.37 4.45
CA ARG A 88 1.41 -6.78 3.26
C ARG A 88 2.75 -6.03 3.15
N GLY A 89 3.08 -5.19 4.14
CA GLY A 89 4.29 -4.35 4.12
C GLY A 89 4.25 -3.22 3.10
N ILE A 90 3.08 -2.89 2.57
CA ILE A 90 2.89 -1.80 1.61
C ILE A 90 2.81 -0.50 2.39
N ARG A 91 3.64 0.47 2.02
CA ARG A 91 3.70 1.78 2.66
C ARG A 91 3.71 2.88 1.61
N ILE A 92 3.13 4.03 1.94
CA ILE A 92 3.26 5.23 1.13
C ILE A 92 4.59 5.90 1.51
N ARG A 93 5.50 5.97 0.56
CA ARG A 93 6.81 6.61 0.72
C ARG A 93 6.70 8.13 0.58
N GLN A 94 5.86 8.57 -0.34
CA GLN A 94 5.65 9.99 -0.61
C GLN A 94 4.20 10.23 -0.99
N LEU A 95 3.64 11.31 -0.48
CA LEU A 95 2.33 11.83 -0.85
C LEU A 95 2.44 13.35 -1.02
N VAL A 96 2.11 13.84 -2.20
CA VAL A 96 1.99 15.27 -2.48
C VAL A 96 0.56 15.52 -2.93
N LEU A 97 -0.12 16.45 -2.27
CA LEU A 97 -1.47 16.88 -2.62
C LEU A 97 -1.44 18.32 -3.10
N GLN A 98 -2.10 18.56 -4.23
CA GLN A 98 -2.20 19.87 -4.85
C GLN A 98 -3.66 20.13 -5.21
N PRO A 99 -4.14 21.38 -5.09
CA PRO A 99 -5.48 21.72 -5.56
C PRO A 99 -5.53 21.62 -7.09
N SER A 100 -6.53 20.90 -7.63
CA SER A 100 -6.69 20.74 -9.07
C SER A 100 -7.43 21.92 -9.69
N GLN A 101 -6.99 22.36 -10.87
CA GLN A 101 -7.71 23.40 -11.63
C GLN A 101 -9.07 22.92 -12.16
N LYS A 102 -9.27 21.59 -12.27
CA LYS A 102 -10.52 20.98 -12.75
C LYS A 102 -11.55 20.71 -11.64
N GLY A 103 -11.21 21.08 -10.40
CA GLY A 103 -11.97 20.73 -9.21
C GLY A 103 -11.50 19.40 -8.60
N GLY A 104 -11.36 19.38 -7.27
CA GLY A 104 -10.76 18.25 -6.54
C GLY A 104 -9.28 18.46 -6.23
N VAL A 105 -8.55 17.36 -6.07
CA VAL A 105 -7.13 17.33 -5.75
C VAL A 105 -6.36 16.54 -6.79
N ASP A 106 -5.19 17.06 -7.15
CA ASP A 106 -4.15 16.32 -7.84
C ASP A 106 -3.24 15.71 -6.76
N ALA A 107 -2.92 14.43 -6.91
CA ALA A 107 -2.18 13.67 -5.92
C ALA A 107 -1.05 12.88 -6.58
N ASP A 108 0.20 13.19 -6.22
CA ASP A 108 1.35 12.36 -6.57
C ASP A 108 1.64 11.42 -5.39
N LEU A 109 1.59 10.12 -5.63
CA LEU A 109 1.89 9.11 -4.63
C LEU A 109 3.02 8.20 -5.09
N SER A 110 3.91 7.87 -4.17
CA SER A 110 4.87 6.80 -4.34
C SER A 110 4.59 5.73 -3.30
N VAL A 111 4.18 4.55 -3.75
CA VAL A 111 3.85 3.40 -2.90
C VAL A 111 4.99 2.39 -2.98
N ALA A 112 5.59 2.06 -1.86
CA ALA A 112 6.71 1.12 -1.78
C ALA A 112 6.35 -0.12 -0.94
N VAL A 113 6.84 -1.28 -1.36
CA VAL A 113 6.87 -2.50 -0.56
C VAL A 113 8.30 -2.99 -0.48
N THR A 114 8.74 -3.32 0.73
CA THR A 114 10.05 -3.95 0.93
C THR A 114 9.86 -5.47 0.89
N VAL A 115 10.40 -6.11 -0.14
CA VAL A 115 10.43 -7.57 -0.24
C VAL A 115 11.79 -8.02 0.24
N GLN A 116 11.85 -8.62 1.44
CA GLN A 116 13.03 -9.37 1.86
C GLN A 116 13.08 -10.65 1.03
N SER A 117 14.10 -10.80 0.19
CA SER A 117 14.48 -12.14 -0.27
C SER A 117 15.11 -12.82 0.92
N ASP A 118 14.35 -13.70 1.56
CA ASP A 118 14.88 -14.60 2.57
C ASP A 118 15.97 -15.44 1.90
N LYS A 119 17.23 -15.14 2.20
CA LYS A 119 18.37 -15.98 1.85
C LYS A 119 18.36 -17.14 2.85
N THR A 120 17.43 -18.06 2.67
CA THR A 120 17.52 -19.39 3.29
C THR A 120 18.38 -20.26 2.40
N ARG A 121 19.69 -20.29 2.67
CA ARG A 121 20.46 -21.53 2.69
C ARG A 121 21.75 -21.35 3.47
#